data_AF-A0AAE4NJJ9-F1
#
_entry.id   AF-A0AAE4NJJ9-F1
#
_cell.length_a   1.000
_cell.length_b   1.000
_cell.length_c   1.000
_cell.angle_alpha   90.00
_cell.angle_beta   90.00
_cell.angle_gamma   90.00
#
_symmetry.space_group_name_H-M   'P 1'
#
loop_
_entity.id
_entity.type
_entity.pdbx_description
1 polymer ?
#
loop_
_entity_poly.entity_id
_entity_poly.type
_entity_poly.pdbx_seq_one_letter_code
_entity_poly.pdbx_strand_id
1 'polypeptide(L)'
;MSRREGMWLFLFAVLIVLFVWARLLAKDGQSWISATIYFLVPLLFVGLAIGVAVRIVSNRGVQPRGWRIRYVVVTIFSMLCSAIAEFFWPYLSGGGGFDVVLAALLAGAAGLPLAFLAAWKIRVGS
;
A
#
# COMPACT_ATOMS: atom_id res chain seq x y z
N MET A 1 9.06 20.06 -8.61
CA MET A 1 9.44 19.10 -7.55
C MET A 1 8.22 18.40 -6.94
N SER A 2 7.14 19.11 -6.59
CA SER A 2 5.93 18.53 -5.99
C SER A 2 5.29 17.39 -6.81
N ARG A 3 5.23 17.50 -8.15
CA ARG A 3 4.72 16.43 -9.02
C ARG A 3 5.51 15.11 -8.93
N ARG A 4 6.85 15.18 -8.80
CA ARG A 4 7.70 13.98 -8.62
C ARG A 4 7.45 13.32 -7.27
N GLU A 5 7.34 14.10 -6.19
CA GLU A 5 6.97 13.61 -4.85
C GLU A 5 5.60 12.89 -4.89
N GLY A 6 4.62 13.47 -5.59
CA GLY A 6 3.32 12.85 -5.80
C GLY A 6 3.38 11.52 -6.56
N MET A 7 4.22 11.40 -7.59
CA MET A 7 4.42 10.12 -8.29
C MET A 7 5.04 9.04 -7.40
N TRP A 8 6.00 9.40 -6.54
CA TRP A 8 6.57 8.46 -5.58
C TRP A 8 5.56 8.00 -4.52
N LEU A 9 4.66 8.89 -4.08
CA LEU A 9 3.56 8.51 -3.19
C LEU A 9 2.55 7.60 -3.86
N PHE A 10 2.26 7.83 -5.15
CA PHE A 10 1.41 6.93 -5.92
C PHE A 10 2.06 5.55 -6.05
N LEU A 11 3.38 5.50 -6.33
CA LEU A 11 4.13 4.24 -6.34
C LEU A 11 4.06 3.54 -4.98
N PHE A 12 4.15 4.28 -3.87
CA PHE A 12 3.99 3.71 -2.54
C PHE A 12 2.60 3.10 -2.32
N ALA A 13 1.55 3.79 -2.77
CA ALA A 13 0.19 3.27 -2.72
C ALA A 13 0.05 1.96 -3.52
N VAL A 14 0.62 1.92 -4.73
CA VAL A 14 0.64 0.70 -5.57
C VAL A 14 1.40 -0.44 -4.88
N LEU A 15 2.54 -0.16 -4.26
CA LEU A 15 3.29 -1.16 -3.51
C LEU A 15 2.48 -1.74 -2.34
N ILE A 16 1.70 -0.91 -1.63
CA ILE A 16 0.80 -1.38 -0.56
C ILE A 16 -0.28 -2.28 -1.14
N VAL A 17 -0.92 -1.89 -2.25
CA VAL A 17 -1.94 -2.72 -2.91
C VAL A 17 -1.34 -4.08 -3.29
N LEU A 18 -0.19 -4.10 -3.96
CA LEU A 18 0.47 -5.35 -4.37
C LEU A 18 0.88 -6.20 -3.17
N PHE A 19 1.41 -5.57 -2.12
CA PHE A 19 1.78 -6.25 -0.87
C PHE A 19 0.58 -6.91 -0.21
N VAL A 20 -0.49 -6.16 0.01
CA VAL A 20 -1.71 -6.67 0.66
C VAL A 20 -2.33 -7.76 -0.20
N TRP A 21 -2.45 -7.55 -1.51
CA TRP A 21 -3.03 -8.52 -2.42
C TRP A 21 -2.25 -9.84 -2.41
N ALA A 22 -0.92 -9.78 -2.54
CA ALA A 22 -0.07 -10.97 -2.49
C ALA A 22 -0.14 -11.68 -1.13
N ARG A 23 -0.19 -10.92 -0.03
CA ARG A 23 -0.31 -11.48 1.33
C ARG A 23 -1.65 -12.17 1.55
N LEU A 24 -2.76 -11.59 1.11
CA LEU A 24 -4.08 -12.20 1.25
C LEU A 24 -4.18 -13.49 0.43
N LEU A 25 -3.69 -13.50 -0.82
CA LEU A 25 -3.69 -14.71 -1.66
C LEU A 25 -2.75 -15.82 -1.17
N ALA A 26 -1.66 -15.46 -0.50
CA ALA A 26 -0.74 -16.41 0.10
C ALA A 26 -1.21 -16.93 1.47
N LYS A 27 -2.09 -16.17 2.13
CA LYS A 27 -2.66 -16.55 3.42
C LYS A 27 -3.54 -17.77 3.21
N ASP A 28 -3.35 -18.79 4.04
CA ASP A 28 -4.05 -20.08 4.02
C ASP A 28 -3.72 -21.01 2.84
N GLY A 29 -2.78 -20.62 1.96
CA GLY A 29 -2.27 -21.49 0.92
C GLY A 29 -1.34 -22.59 1.46
N GLN A 30 -1.69 -23.85 1.25
CA GLN A 30 -0.89 -25.01 1.70
C GLN A 30 0.34 -25.31 0.84
N SER A 31 0.58 -24.52 -0.21
CA SER A 31 1.70 -24.72 -1.13
C SER A 31 3.01 -24.11 -0.61
N TRP A 32 4.15 -24.71 -0.97
CA TRP A 32 5.47 -24.14 -0.68
C TRP A 32 5.64 -22.73 -1.29
N ILE A 33 4.95 -22.45 -2.40
CA ILE A 33 4.92 -21.14 -3.05
C ILE A 33 4.22 -20.12 -2.14
N SER A 34 3.06 -20.46 -1.59
CA SER A 34 2.31 -19.61 -0.66
C SER A 34 3.13 -19.29 0.60
N ALA A 35 3.79 -20.28 1.19
CA ALA A 35 4.69 -20.07 2.33
C ALA A 35 5.85 -19.12 1.97
N THR A 36 6.48 -19.33 0.80
CA THR A 36 7.58 -18.50 0.30
C THR A 36 7.13 -17.05 0.11
N ILE A 37 5.96 -16.82 -0.49
CA ILE A 37 5.36 -15.49 -0.68
C ILE A 37 5.11 -14.85 0.69
N TYR A 38 4.52 -15.58 1.64
CA TYR A 38 4.19 -15.05 2.96
C TYR A 38 5.42 -14.55 3.74
N PHE A 39 6.58 -15.22 3.59
CA PHE A 39 7.84 -14.81 4.23
C PHE A 39 8.61 -13.74 3.45
N LEU A 40 8.74 -13.84 2.13
CA LEU A 40 9.58 -12.94 1.32
C LEU A 40 8.91 -11.61 0.99
N VAL A 41 7.59 -11.60 0.77
CA VAL A 41 6.88 -10.38 0.36
C VAL A 41 6.97 -9.26 1.40
N PRO A 42 6.89 -9.51 2.71
CA PRO A 42 7.15 -8.47 3.72
C PRO A 42 8.55 -7.87 3.62
N LEU A 43 9.58 -8.68 3.40
CA LEU A 43 10.96 -8.21 3.29
C LEU A 43 11.16 -7.36 2.03
N LEU A 44 10.63 -7.82 0.89
CA LEU A 44 10.67 -7.07 -0.36
C LEU A 44 9.89 -5.76 -0.26
N PHE A 45 8.71 -5.79 0.37
CA PHE A 45 7.89 -4.60 0.59
C PHE A 45 8.65 -3.57 1.44
N VAL A 46 9.28 -3.98 2.54
CA VAL A 46 10.08 -3.07 3.38
C VAL A 46 11.23 -2.46 2.59
N GLY A 47 11.98 -3.26 1.82
CA GLY A 47 13.08 -2.77 0.99
C GLY A 47 12.63 -1.73 -0.04
N LEU A 48 11.54 -2.02 -0.76
CA LEU A 48 10.96 -1.10 -1.74
C LEU A 48 10.36 0.15 -1.08
N ALA A 49 9.66 -0.01 0.05
CA ALA A 49 9.10 1.10 0.82
C ALA A 49 10.17 2.06 1.32
N ILE A 50 11.31 1.55 1.81
CA ILE A 50 12.46 2.37 2.20
C ILE A 50 13.00 3.12 0.98
N GLY A 51 13.19 2.43 -0.16
CA GLY A 51 13.64 3.06 -1.40
C GLY A 51 12.73 4.21 -1.85
N VAL A 52 11.41 4.00 -1.78
CA VAL A 52 10.41 5.04 -2.08
C VAL A 52 10.46 6.17 -1.06
N ALA A 53 10.59 5.88 0.23
CA ALA A 53 10.73 6.89 1.28
C ALA A 53 11.96 7.78 1.06
N VAL A 54 13.11 7.19 0.72
CA VAL A 54 14.34 7.94 0.37
C VAL A 54 14.08 8.87 -0.81
N ARG A 55 13.41 8.38 -1.87
CA ARG A 55 13.08 9.19 -3.05
C ARG A 55 12.06 10.30 -2.75
N ILE A 56 11.09 10.06 -1.86
CA ILE A 56 10.16 11.09 -1.40
C ILE A 56 10.95 12.20 -0.69
N VAL A 57 11.83 11.83 0.25
CA VAL A 57 12.65 12.78 1.01
C VAL A 57 13.59 13.57 0.09
N SER A 58 14.26 12.91 -0.86
CA SER A 58 15.20 13.56 -1.78
C SER A 58 14.54 14.54 -2.76
N ASN A 59 13.24 14.41 -3.00
CA ASN A 59 12.46 15.28 -3.88
C ASN A 59 11.60 16.30 -3.13
N ARG A 60 11.79 16.44 -1.79
CA ARG A 60 11.06 17.42 -0.98
C ARG A 60 11.45 18.84 -1.39
N GLY A 61 10.48 19.57 -1.93
CA GLY A 61 10.54 21.02 -2.08
C GLY A 61 9.74 21.73 -0.98
N VAL A 62 9.19 22.89 -1.31
CA VAL A 62 8.25 23.61 -0.43
C VAL A 62 6.99 22.77 -0.22
N GLN A 63 6.62 22.55 1.04
CA GLN A 63 5.46 21.74 1.42
C GLN A 63 4.27 22.63 1.82
N PRO A 64 3.04 22.30 1.38
CA PRO A 64 1.85 23.03 1.82
C PRO A 64 1.62 22.86 3.34
N ARG A 65 0.98 23.86 3.97
CA ARG A 65 0.61 23.80 5.39
C ARG A 65 -0.17 22.52 5.70
N GLY A 66 0.20 21.84 6.78
CA GLY A 66 -0.42 20.58 7.20
C GLY A 66 -0.01 19.33 6.42
N TRP A 67 0.94 19.43 5.48
CA TRP A 67 1.43 18.27 4.72
C TRP A 67 1.86 17.09 5.60
N ARG A 68 2.69 17.35 6.62
CA ARG A 68 3.21 16.30 7.53
C ARG A 68 2.08 15.55 8.23
N ILE A 69 1.09 16.29 8.75
CA ILE A 69 -0.04 15.70 9.47
C ILE A 69 -0.87 14.84 8.51
N ARG A 70 -1.21 15.36 7.32
CA ARG A 70 -1.96 14.59 6.31
C ARG A 70 -1.22 13.33 5.88
N TYR A 71 0.08 13.42 5.64
CA TYR A 71 0.91 12.27 5.29
C TYR A 71 0.88 11.19 6.37
N VAL A 72 1.10 11.57 7.64
CA VAL A 72 1.09 10.63 8.76
C VAL A 72 -0.29 9.99 8.93
N VAL A 73 -1.35 10.79 8.97
CA VAL A 73 -2.74 10.30 9.14
C VAL A 73 -3.11 9.31 8.04
N VAL A 74 -2.86 9.67 6.78
CA VAL A 74 -3.19 8.83 5.62
C VAL A 74 -2.38 7.52 5.65
N THR A 75 -1.11 7.58 6.03
CA THR A 75 -0.26 6.39 6.13
C THR A 75 -0.76 5.43 7.22
N ILE A 76 -1.08 5.96 8.41
CA ILE A 76 -1.66 5.17 9.51
C ILE A 76 -2.99 4.56 9.09
N PHE A 77 -3.84 5.33 8.42
CA PHE A 77 -5.12 4.83 7.94
C PHE A 77 -4.96 3.68 6.92
N SER A 78 -4.04 3.81 5.96
CA SER A 78 -3.68 2.72 5.04
C SER A 78 -3.16 1.47 5.76
N MET A 79 -2.33 1.64 6.80
CA MET A 79 -1.85 0.52 7.62
C MET A 79 -2.99 -0.16 8.38
N LEU A 80 -3.93 0.60 8.95
CA LEU A 80 -5.10 0.05 9.63
C LEU A 80 -5.99 -0.72 8.65
N CYS A 81 -6.25 -0.19 7.45
CA CYS A 81 -6.99 -0.90 6.41
C CYS A 81 -6.31 -2.22 6.02
N SER A 82 -4.98 -2.22 5.85
CA SER A 82 -4.21 -3.43 5.58
C SER A 82 -4.34 -4.45 6.72
N ALA A 83 -4.23 -4.01 7.97
CA ALA A 83 -4.31 -4.88 9.13
C ALA A 83 -5.71 -5.50 9.30
N ILE A 84 -6.76 -4.69 9.09
CA ILE A 84 -8.16 -5.14 9.09
C ILE A 84 -8.39 -6.15 7.97
N ALA A 85 -7.96 -5.86 6.74
CA ALA A 85 -8.12 -6.78 5.62
C ALA A 85 -7.46 -8.13 5.89
N GLU A 86 -6.25 -8.12 6.46
CA GLU A 86 -5.55 -9.34 6.83
C GLU A 86 -6.24 -10.08 7.98
N PHE A 87 -6.69 -9.38 9.02
CA PHE A 87 -7.36 -9.98 10.18
C PHE A 87 -8.67 -10.68 9.79
N PHE A 88 -9.49 -10.03 8.95
CA PHE A 88 -10.78 -10.58 8.54
C PHE A 88 -10.71 -11.57 7.38
N TRP A 89 -9.56 -11.69 6.71
CA TRP A 89 -9.39 -12.55 5.53
C TRP A 89 -9.93 -13.98 5.70
N PRO A 90 -9.61 -14.73 6.78
CA PRO A 90 -10.08 -16.11 6.92
C PRO A 90 -11.60 -16.24 7.07
N TYR A 91 -12.30 -15.16 7.48
CA TYR A 91 -13.76 -15.13 7.60
C TYR A 91 -14.44 -14.69 6.29
N LEU A 92 -13.67 -14.14 5.34
CA LEU A 92 -14.14 -13.60 4.08
C LEU A 92 -13.79 -14.50 2.90
N SER A 93 -12.67 -15.23 2.96
CA SER A 93 -12.22 -16.15 1.92
C SER A 93 -13.10 -17.41 1.88
N GLY A 94 -13.67 -17.72 0.72
CA GLY A 94 -14.53 -18.88 0.51
C GLY A 94 -13.82 -20.09 -0.10
N GLY A 95 -12.52 -19.99 -0.41
CA GLY A 95 -11.75 -21.04 -1.08
C GLY A 95 -12.03 -21.13 -2.60
N GLY A 96 -12.57 -20.07 -3.19
CA GLY A 96 -13.02 -20.04 -4.58
C GLY A 96 -12.41 -18.91 -5.41
N GLY A 97 -12.67 -18.90 -6.73
CA GLY A 97 -12.11 -17.88 -7.64
C GLY A 97 -12.51 -16.43 -7.30
N PHE A 98 -13.60 -16.23 -6.54
CA PHE A 98 -14.01 -14.91 -6.06
C PHE A 98 -13.01 -14.30 -5.07
N ASP A 99 -12.20 -15.12 -4.38
CA ASP A 99 -11.21 -14.66 -3.43
C ASP A 99 -10.17 -13.75 -4.10
N VAL A 100 -9.85 -13.98 -5.38
CA VAL A 100 -8.92 -13.12 -6.13
C VAL A 100 -9.46 -11.70 -6.28
N VAL A 101 -10.75 -11.58 -6.58
CA VAL A 101 -11.44 -10.29 -6.74
C VAL A 101 -11.59 -9.61 -5.39
N LEU A 102 -12.00 -10.35 -4.36
CA LEU A 102 -12.16 -9.82 -3.02
C LEU A 102 -10.83 -9.33 -2.42
N ALA A 103 -9.75 -10.09 -2.61
CA ALA A 103 -8.41 -9.68 -2.20
C ALA A 103 -7.98 -8.40 -2.91
N ALA A 104 -8.26 -8.26 -4.22
CA ALA A 104 -7.94 -7.06 -4.99
C ALA A 104 -8.73 -5.83 -4.49
N LEU A 105 -10.01 -6.00 -4.13
CA LEU A 105 -10.84 -4.92 -3.58
C LEU A 105 -10.32 -4.46 -2.20
N LEU A 106 -10.02 -5.39 -1.30
CA LEU A 106 -9.48 -5.06 0.03
C LEU A 106 -8.08 -4.42 -0.06
N ALA A 107 -7.23 -4.94 -0.94
CA ALA A 107 -5.93 -4.35 -1.21
C ALA A 107 -6.04 -2.94 -1.79
N GLY A 108 -6.95 -2.73 -2.74
CA GLY A 108 -7.29 -1.42 -3.30
C GLY A 108 -7.73 -0.44 -2.22
N ALA A 109 -8.63 -0.87 -1.33
CA ALA A 109 -9.10 -0.07 -0.20
C ALA A 109 -7.96 0.36 0.73
N ALA A 110 -6.97 -0.50 0.97
CA ALA A 110 -5.79 -0.16 1.76
C ALA A 110 -4.87 0.88 1.07
N GLY A 111 -4.77 0.85 -0.27
CA GLY A 111 -3.96 1.79 -1.05
C GLY A 111 -4.63 3.14 -1.35
N LEU A 112 -5.97 3.18 -1.39
CA LEU A 112 -6.75 4.38 -1.74
C LEU A 112 -6.37 5.66 -0.98
N PRO A 113 -6.20 5.66 0.36
CA PRO A 113 -5.86 6.86 1.11
C PRO A 113 -4.57 7.52 0.60
N LEU A 114 -3.51 6.72 0.38
CA LEU A 114 -2.24 7.20 -0.15
C LEU A 114 -2.34 7.62 -1.61
N ALA A 115 -3.15 6.92 -2.41
CA ALA A 115 -3.41 7.31 -3.79
C ALA A 115 -4.13 8.68 -3.88
N PHE A 116 -5.10 8.95 -3.00
CA PHE A 116 -5.76 10.26 -2.91
C PHE A 116 -4.77 11.36 -2.48
N LEU A 117 -3.92 11.08 -1.49
CA LEU A 117 -2.88 12.02 -1.07
C LEU A 117 -1.89 12.31 -2.21
N ALA A 118 -1.50 11.27 -2.97
CA ALA A 118 -0.64 11.40 -4.14
C ALA A 118 -1.30 12.25 -5.23
N ALA A 119 -2.55 11.97 -5.58
CA ALA A 119 -3.31 12.73 -6.57
C ALA A 119 -3.46 14.22 -6.18
N TRP A 120 -3.78 14.49 -4.90
CA TRP A 120 -3.83 15.85 -4.38
C TRP A 120 -2.46 16.55 -4.48
N LYS A 121 -1.37 15.87 -4.12
CA LYS A 121 -0.01 16.41 -4.20
C LYS A 121 0.44 16.68 -5.64
N ILE A 122 0.04 15.84 -6.58
CA ILE A 122 0.27 16.04 -8.02
C ILE A 122 -0.46 17.31 -8.49
N ARG A 123 -1.73 17.47 -8.12
CA ARG A 123 -2.58 18.60 -8.52
C ARG A 123 -2.16 19.95 -7.92
N VAL A 124 -1.68 19.96 -6.67
CA VAL A 124 -1.14 21.19 -6.03
C VAL A 124 0.25 21.55 -6.57
N GLY A 125 0.93 20.58 -7.20
CA GLY A 125 2.26 20.74 -7.74
C GLY A 125 2.35 21.09 -9.23
N SER A 126 1.21 21.19 -9.91
CA SER A 126 1.03 21.67 -11.29
C SER A 126 0.57 23.11 -11.27
#